data_AF-A0A8R1HQN0-F1
#
_entry.id   AF-A0A8R1HQN0-F1
#
_cell.length_a   1.000
_cell.length_b   1.000
_cell.length_c   1.000
_cell.angle_alpha   90.00
_cell.angle_beta   90.00
_cell.angle_gamma   90.00
#
_symmetry.space_group_name_H-M   'P 1'
#
loop_
_entity.id
_entity.type
_entity.pdbx_description
1 polymer ?
#
loop_
_entity_poly.entity_id
_entity_poly.type
_entity_poly.pdbx_seq_one_letter_code
_entity_poly.pdbx_strand_id
1 'polypeptide(L)'
;MSRILVLAAILAVCSSQKELNIKNEKCRTCNFLVHTFDEGLKKTARQHFAGGDTAWEEKNLGKYKTSETRLIEVLEGVCKKSSLPNMDKFTGISDIEFKCATQLEQREETIEEFYYNQQHNNMSIWLCVEQLKLCCPHGHYGKTCEKCPGLNEGSDACFGKGSCHGDGSREGSGKCKCEAGYSGNLCRHCDSEYFEESRTEKSVVCKRKTKFDTSRHRVRITLVGVAMVTVSKDL
;
A
#
# COMPACT_ATOMS: atom_id res chain seq x y z
N MET A 1 -24.69 50.00 -0.82
CA MET A 1 -24.98 48.66 -1.40
C MET A 1 -23.74 47.90 -1.90
N SER A 2 -22.52 48.47 -1.86
CA SER A 2 -21.33 47.84 -2.46
C SER A 2 -20.40 47.09 -1.49
N ARG A 3 -20.65 47.08 -0.18
CA ARG A 3 -19.79 46.38 0.81
C ARG A 3 -20.30 45.00 1.22
N ILE A 4 -21.60 44.75 1.10
CA ILE A 4 -22.23 43.46 1.45
C ILE A 4 -21.97 42.42 0.35
N LEU A 5 -21.89 42.83 -0.92
CA LEU A 5 -21.58 41.95 -2.06
C LEU A 5 -20.13 41.48 -2.09
N VAL A 6 -19.18 42.27 -1.55
CA VAL A 6 -17.76 41.90 -1.49
C VAL A 6 -17.49 40.85 -0.39
N LEU A 7 -18.25 40.90 0.71
CA LEU A 7 -18.14 39.90 1.78
C LEU A 7 -18.70 38.53 1.37
N ALA A 8 -19.72 38.50 0.50
CA ALA A 8 -20.26 37.26 -0.03
C ALA A 8 -19.32 36.57 -1.04
N ALA A 9 -18.49 37.33 -1.77
CA ALA A 9 -17.53 36.78 -2.73
C ALA A 9 -16.26 36.20 -2.07
N ILE A 10 -15.91 36.65 -0.86
CA ILE A 10 -14.72 36.16 -0.12
C ILE A 10 -15.01 34.83 0.62
N LEU A 11 -16.28 34.50 0.89
CA LEU A 11 -16.66 33.22 1.50
C LEU A 11 -16.75 32.04 0.50
N ALA A 12 -16.59 32.29 -0.80
CA ALA A 12 -16.72 31.26 -1.84
C ALA A 12 -15.40 30.58 -2.26
N VAL A 13 -14.25 30.97 -1.72
CA VAL A 13 -12.96 30.37 -2.11
C VAL A 13 -12.08 30.12 -0.88
N CYS A 14 -12.34 29.00 -0.19
CA CYS A 14 -11.36 28.19 0.56
C CYS A 14 -12.07 26.99 1.21
N SER A 15 -12.80 26.17 0.44
CA SER A 15 -12.98 24.76 0.79
C SER A 15 -11.66 24.03 0.53
N SER A 16 -10.62 24.42 1.27
CA SER A 16 -9.32 23.76 1.22
C SER A 16 -9.50 22.35 1.76
N GLN A 17 -9.34 21.40 0.85
CA GLN A 17 -9.62 19.99 1.02
C GLN A 17 -8.89 19.48 2.27
N LYS A 18 -9.64 19.18 3.34
CA LYS A 18 -9.22 18.10 4.24
C LYS A 18 -9.26 16.82 3.40
N GLU A 19 -8.19 16.51 2.69
CA GLU A 19 -7.87 15.11 2.43
C GLU A 19 -7.66 14.49 3.82
N LEU A 20 -8.76 14.05 4.42
CA LEU A 20 -8.76 13.29 5.67
C LEU A 20 -7.83 12.11 5.41
N ASN A 21 -6.68 12.12 6.07
CA ASN A 21 -5.72 11.02 6.00
C ASN A 21 -6.49 9.73 6.29
N ILE A 22 -6.66 8.89 5.26
CA ILE A 22 -7.41 7.65 5.37
C ILE A 22 -6.60 6.74 6.26
N LYS A 23 -7.02 6.64 7.51
CA LYS A 23 -6.38 5.73 8.46
C LYS A 23 -6.64 4.27 8.08
N ASN A 24 -7.69 4.02 7.29
CA ASN A 24 -8.13 2.69 6.86
C ASN A 24 -8.25 1.72 8.04
N GLU A 25 -8.71 2.22 9.20
CA GLU A 25 -8.51 1.51 10.47
C GLU A 25 -9.16 0.13 10.46
N LYS A 26 -10.40 0.02 9.98
CA LYS A 26 -11.13 -1.27 9.96
C LYS A 26 -10.44 -2.33 9.10
N CYS A 27 -10.03 -1.97 7.89
CA CYS A 27 -9.32 -2.91 7.02
C CYS A 27 -7.94 -3.26 7.58
N ARG A 28 -7.22 -2.28 8.13
CA ARG A 28 -5.89 -2.52 8.73
C ARG A 28 -5.98 -3.36 10.00
N THR A 29 -7.00 -3.18 10.84
CA THR A 29 -7.29 -4.03 11.99
C THR A 29 -7.60 -5.46 11.55
N CYS A 30 -8.45 -5.65 10.52
CA CYS A 30 -8.70 -6.99 9.98
C CYS A 30 -7.42 -7.64 9.44
N ASN A 31 -6.59 -6.89 8.70
CA ASN A 31 -5.30 -7.40 8.25
C ASN A 31 -4.37 -7.72 9.42
N PHE A 32 -4.38 -6.97 10.52
CA PHE A 32 -3.60 -7.27 11.71
C PHE A 32 -4.03 -8.60 12.36
N LEU A 33 -5.34 -8.85 12.44
CA LEU A 33 -5.89 -10.15 12.83
C LEU A 33 -5.34 -11.26 11.93
N VAL A 34 -5.49 -11.12 10.62
CA VAL A 34 -5.03 -12.12 9.63
C VAL A 34 -3.52 -12.36 9.74
N HIS A 35 -2.71 -11.32 9.85
CA HIS A 35 -1.27 -11.44 9.95
C HIS A 35 -0.84 -12.14 11.24
N THR A 36 -1.47 -11.82 12.37
CA THR A 36 -1.15 -12.50 13.65
C THR A 36 -1.62 -13.96 13.65
N PHE A 37 -2.75 -14.25 13.00
CA PHE A 37 -3.25 -15.62 12.80
C PHE A 37 -2.30 -16.46 11.93
N ASP A 38 -1.84 -15.92 10.80
CA ASP A 38 -0.88 -16.59 9.91
C ASP A 38 0.47 -16.87 10.62
N GLU A 39 0.95 -15.91 11.43
CA GLU A 39 2.12 -16.14 12.28
C GLU A 39 1.89 -17.22 13.34
N GLY A 40 0.69 -17.31 13.92
CA GLY A 40 0.30 -18.40 14.81
C GLY A 40 0.32 -19.76 14.10
N LEU A 41 -0.25 -19.85 12.90
CA LEU A 41 -0.22 -21.08 12.09
C LEU A 41 1.21 -21.52 11.77
N LYS A 42 2.11 -20.57 11.45
CA LYS A 42 3.52 -20.86 11.19
C LYS A 42 4.25 -21.38 12.43
N LYS A 43 4.03 -20.76 13.59
CA LYS A 43 4.64 -21.16 14.86
C LYS A 43 4.22 -22.57 15.28
N THR A 44 2.96 -22.92 15.06
CA THR A 44 2.40 -24.23 15.41
C THR A 44 2.57 -25.29 14.33
N ALA A 45 3.15 -24.96 13.15
CA ALA A 45 3.19 -25.88 12.01
C ALA A 45 3.94 -27.20 12.27
N ARG A 46 4.86 -27.22 13.23
CA ARG A 46 5.69 -28.39 13.59
C ARG A 46 5.37 -28.95 14.99
N GLN A 47 4.29 -28.51 15.60
CA GLN A 47 3.84 -29.01 16.88
C GLN A 47 2.99 -30.27 16.70
N HIS A 48 2.72 -30.94 17.81
CA HIS A 48 1.90 -32.13 17.93
C HIS A 48 0.98 -31.95 19.14
N PHE A 49 0.06 -32.89 19.36
CA PHE A 49 -0.57 -32.95 20.66
C PHE A 49 0.54 -33.19 21.69
N ALA A 50 0.52 -32.50 22.83
CA ALA A 50 1.60 -32.52 23.80
C ALA A 50 1.81 -33.89 24.51
N GLY A 51 1.24 -34.98 23.96
CA GLY A 51 1.42 -36.35 24.39
C GLY A 51 2.55 -37.06 23.62
N GLY A 52 2.83 -38.31 24.02
CA GLY A 52 3.96 -39.08 23.51
C GLY A 52 3.79 -39.59 22.07
N ASP A 53 3.36 -40.84 21.92
CA ASP A 53 3.35 -41.54 20.62
C ASP A 53 2.39 -40.90 19.59
N THR A 54 2.94 -40.16 18.63
CA THR A 54 2.20 -39.49 17.55
C THR A 54 1.34 -40.43 16.71
N ALA A 55 1.74 -41.70 16.53
CA ALA A 55 0.95 -42.66 15.75
C ALA A 55 -0.33 -43.08 16.49
N TRP A 56 -0.24 -43.20 17.82
CA TRP A 56 -1.41 -43.41 18.66
C TRP A 56 -2.31 -42.17 18.65
N GLU A 57 -1.72 -40.97 18.77
CA GLU A 57 -2.48 -39.71 18.76
C GLU A 57 -3.24 -39.52 17.46
N GLU A 58 -2.61 -39.72 16.30
CA GLU A 58 -3.29 -39.54 15.02
C GLU A 58 -4.47 -40.52 14.85
N LYS A 59 -4.34 -41.73 15.36
CA LYS A 59 -5.40 -42.74 15.30
C LYS A 59 -6.59 -42.42 16.22
N ASN A 60 -6.34 -41.83 17.39
CA ASN A 60 -7.36 -41.64 18.42
C ASN A 60 -7.90 -40.19 18.51
N LEU A 61 -7.10 -39.20 18.13
CA LEU A 61 -7.38 -37.77 18.24
C LEU A 61 -7.44 -37.07 16.87
N GLY A 62 -7.02 -37.74 15.80
CA GLY A 62 -6.93 -37.16 14.45
C GLY A 62 -5.66 -36.32 14.24
N LYS A 63 -5.64 -35.48 13.20
CA LYS A 63 -4.44 -34.70 12.84
C LYS A 63 -4.38 -33.41 13.65
N TYR A 64 -3.28 -33.20 14.37
CA TYR A 64 -3.01 -31.95 15.08
C TYR A 64 -3.11 -30.72 14.15
N LYS A 65 -2.66 -30.85 12.90
CA LYS A 65 -2.73 -29.78 11.89
C LYS A 65 -4.12 -29.15 11.73
N THR A 66 -5.20 -29.91 11.92
CA THR A 66 -6.57 -29.48 11.74
C THR A 66 -7.40 -29.61 13.01
N SER A 67 -6.75 -29.77 14.17
CA SER A 67 -7.44 -29.95 15.45
C SER A 67 -7.86 -28.62 16.07
N GLU A 68 -8.86 -28.68 16.93
CA GLU A 68 -9.29 -27.57 17.78
C GLU A 68 -8.15 -27.12 18.71
N THR A 69 -7.37 -28.06 19.27
CA THR A 69 -6.22 -27.75 20.11
C THR A 69 -5.25 -26.79 19.41
N ARG A 70 -4.88 -27.08 18.16
CA ARG A 70 -4.00 -26.20 17.39
C ARG A 70 -4.67 -24.85 17.11
N LEU A 71 -5.99 -24.81 16.87
CA LEU A 71 -6.70 -23.55 16.69
C LEU A 71 -6.61 -22.68 17.93
N ILE A 72 -6.86 -23.23 19.13
CA ILE A 72 -6.75 -22.49 20.39
C ILE A 72 -5.32 -21.94 20.59
N GLU A 73 -4.30 -22.77 20.37
CA GLU A 73 -2.89 -22.34 20.45
C GLU A 73 -2.55 -21.21 19.46
N VAL A 74 -3.12 -21.25 18.25
CA VAL A 74 -3.00 -20.16 17.27
C VAL A 74 -3.68 -18.90 17.81
N LEU A 75 -4.91 -19.00 18.29
CA LEU A 75 -5.71 -17.89 18.79
C LEU A 75 -5.08 -17.19 20.00
N GLU A 76 -4.31 -17.90 20.84
CA GLU A 76 -3.54 -17.28 21.92
C GLU A 76 -2.58 -16.19 21.44
N GLY A 77 -2.05 -16.31 20.22
CA GLY A 77 -1.16 -15.32 19.61
C GLY A 77 -1.87 -14.22 18.81
N VAL A 78 -3.16 -14.40 18.50
CA VAL A 78 -3.88 -13.48 17.61
C VAL A 78 -4.11 -12.14 18.30
N CYS A 79 -4.07 -11.05 17.52
CA CYS A 79 -4.26 -9.68 17.99
C CYS A 79 -3.20 -9.16 18.98
N LYS A 80 -2.08 -9.86 19.18
CA LYS A 80 -0.94 -9.41 19.99
C LYS A 80 0.16 -8.84 19.10
N LYS A 81 0.66 -7.64 19.39
CA LYS A 81 1.78 -7.03 18.64
C LYS A 81 3.04 -7.86 18.71
N SER A 82 3.30 -8.48 19.87
CA SER A 82 4.44 -9.38 20.10
C SER A 82 4.44 -10.62 19.20
N SER A 83 3.30 -10.94 18.56
CA SER A 83 3.23 -12.08 17.65
C SER A 83 3.87 -11.81 16.29
N LEU A 84 3.98 -10.53 15.88
CA LEU A 84 4.57 -10.13 14.60
C LEU A 84 6.04 -9.73 14.78
N PRO A 85 6.93 -10.09 13.83
CA PRO A 85 8.32 -9.66 13.86
C PRO A 85 8.51 -8.18 13.49
N ASN A 86 7.57 -7.61 12.73
CA ASN A 86 7.59 -6.20 12.31
C ASN A 86 6.18 -5.59 12.39
N MET A 87 6.09 -4.41 13.01
CA MET A 87 4.86 -3.64 13.23
C MET A 87 4.71 -2.42 12.31
N ASP A 88 5.67 -2.11 11.44
CA ASP A 88 5.72 -0.91 10.59
C ASP A 88 4.43 -0.69 9.80
N LYS A 89 3.87 -1.77 9.24
CA LYS A 89 2.63 -1.77 8.46
C LYS A 89 1.40 -1.34 9.27
N PHE A 90 1.43 -1.48 10.59
CA PHE A 90 0.33 -1.21 11.50
C PHE A 90 0.55 0.00 12.42
N THR A 91 1.62 0.76 12.18
CA THR A 91 1.89 2.02 12.88
C THR A 91 0.78 3.05 12.64
N GLY A 92 0.51 3.89 13.65
CA GLY A 92 -0.49 4.96 13.56
C GLY A 92 -1.95 4.55 13.78
N ILE A 93 -2.23 3.29 14.17
CA ILE A 93 -3.55 2.85 14.65
C ILE A 93 -3.53 2.83 16.18
N SER A 94 -4.34 3.68 16.81
CA SER A 94 -4.51 3.63 18.26
C SER A 94 -5.23 2.34 18.66
N ASP A 95 -4.81 1.74 19.77
CA ASP A 95 -5.52 0.63 20.43
C ASP A 95 -5.76 -0.57 19.51
N ILE A 96 -4.84 -0.84 18.58
CA ILE A 96 -5.01 -1.88 17.56
C ILE A 96 -5.26 -3.28 18.14
N GLU A 97 -4.62 -3.62 19.26
CA GLU A 97 -4.80 -4.93 19.92
C GLU A 97 -6.21 -5.07 20.47
N PHE A 98 -6.73 -4.03 21.14
CA PHE A 98 -8.11 -3.98 21.62
C PHE A 98 -9.12 -4.05 20.47
N LYS A 99 -8.95 -3.19 19.45
CA LYS A 99 -9.82 -3.18 18.25
C LYS A 99 -9.81 -4.55 17.56
N CYS A 100 -8.66 -5.20 17.49
CA CYS A 100 -8.51 -6.53 16.90
C CYS A 100 -9.21 -7.59 17.74
N ALA A 101 -8.99 -7.62 19.05
CA ALA A 101 -9.63 -8.57 19.96
C ALA A 101 -11.16 -8.47 19.89
N THR A 102 -11.71 -7.25 19.91
CA THR A 102 -13.15 -7.03 19.70
C THR A 102 -13.64 -7.56 18.36
N GLN A 103 -12.85 -7.42 17.28
CA GLN A 103 -13.21 -7.99 15.98
C GLN A 103 -13.15 -9.53 15.97
N LEU A 104 -12.15 -10.12 16.62
CA LEU A 104 -12.00 -11.57 16.74
C LEU A 104 -13.21 -12.18 17.47
N GLU A 105 -13.57 -11.63 18.63
CA GLU A 105 -14.73 -12.06 19.42
C GLU A 105 -16.03 -12.00 18.60
N GLN A 106 -16.24 -10.93 17.82
CA GLN A 106 -17.44 -10.78 17.00
C GLN A 106 -17.47 -11.67 15.75
N ARG A 107 -16.41 -12.42 15.46
CA ARG A 107 -16.21 -13.17 14.20
C ARG A 107 -15.70 -14.58 14.43
N GLU A 108 -15.75 -15.10 15.65
CA GLU A 108 -15.22 -16.42 16.04
C GLU A 108 -15.67 -17.52 15.09
N GLU A 109 -16.98 -17.63 14.81
CA GLU A 109 -17.54 -18.60 13.86
C GLU A 109 -16.94 -18.47 12.45
N THR A 110 -16.70 -17.24 11.97
CA THR A 110 -16.09 -17.01 10.65
C THR A 110 -14.60 -17.40 10.64
N ILE A 111 -13.91 -17.25 11.77
CA ILE A 111 -12.51 -17.65 11.92
C ILE A 111 -12.38 -19.17 12.00
N GLU A 112 -13.30 -19.84 12.71
CA GLU A 112 -13.39 -21.29 12.72
C GLU A 112 -13.68 -21.86 11.33
N GLU A 113 -14.65 -21.29 10.61
CA GLU A 113 -14.94 -21.66 9.23
C GLU A 113 -13.69 -21.52 8.34
N PHE A 114 -12.93 -20.43 8.52
CA PHE A 114 -11.67 -20.29 7.80
C PHE A 114 -10.70 -21.43 8.12
N TYR A 115 -10.51 -21.71 9.42
CA TYR A 115 -9.56 -22.70 9.89
C TYR A 115 -9.92 -24.11 9.42
N TYR A 116 -11.18 -24.51 9.51
CA TYR A 116 -11.55 -25.89 9.15
C TYR A 116 -11.72 -26.09 7.65
N ASN A 117 -12.22 -25.09 6.94
CA ASN A 117 -12.71 -25.29 5.57
C ASN A 117 -12.01 -24.42 4.51
N GLN A 118 -11.35 -23.31 4.90
CA GLN A 118 -10.88 -22.30 3.94
C GLN A 118 -9.38 -21.99 4.01
N GLN A 119 -8.57 -22.75 4.77
CA GLN A 119 -7.11 -22.54 4.85
C GLN A 119 -6.37 -22.63 3.50
N HIS A 120 -7.01 -23.18 2.45
CA HIS A 120 -6.47 -23.19 1.09
C HIS A 120 -6.55 -21.82 0.39
N ASN A 121 -7.38 -20.90 0.90
CA ASN A 121 -7.55 -19.55 0.41
C ASN A 121 -6.62 -18.57 1.13
N ASN A 122 -6.35 -17.42 0.49
CA ASN A 122 -5.69 -16.31 1.17
C ASN A 122 -6.64 -15.69 2.20
N MET A 123 -6.32 -15.81 3.49
CA MET A 123 -7.19 -15.35 4.58
C MET A 123 -7.53 -13.86 4.49
N SER A 124 -6.63 -13.00 4.02
CA SER A 124 -6.92 -11.56 3.90
C SER A 124 -7.97 -11.28 2.83
N ILE A 125 -7.88 -11.98 1.69
CA ILE A 125 -8.89 -11.88 0.63
C ILE A 125 -10.22 -12.47 1.13
N TRP A 126 -10.20 -13.72 1.57
CA TRP A 126 -11.41 -14.41 1.99
C TRP A 126 -12.10 -13.69 3.15
N LEU A 127 -11.40 -13.42 4.25
CA LEU A 127 -11.98 -12.80 5.44
C LEU A 127 -12.23 -11.30 5.23
N CYS A 128 -11.19 -10.52 4.96
CA CYS A 128 -11.28 -9.05 5.04
C CYS A 128 -11.98 -8.41 3.84
N VAL A 129 -11.87 -9.01 2.64
CA VAL A 129 -12.47 -8.49 1.41
C VAL A 129 -13.85 -9.09 1.17
N GLU A 130 -13.97 -10.41 1.19
CA GLU A 130 -15.20 -11.12 0.79
C GLU A 130 -16.21 -11.24 1.93
N GLN A 131 -15.82 -11.86 3.05
CA GLN A 131 -16.74 -12.10 4.18
C GLN A 131 -17.09 -10.80 4.90
N LEU A 132 -16.08 -10.05 5.35
CA LEU A 132 -16.29 -8.90 6.23
C LEU A 132 -16.50 -7.60 5.48
N LYS A 133 -16.13 -7.54 4.20
CA LYS A 133 -16.27 -6.35 3.35
C LYS A 133 -15.66 -5.11 4.02
N LEU A 134 -14.52 -5.27 4.69
CA LEU A 134 -13.78 -4.19 5.35
C LEU A 134 -12.70 -3.61 4.45
N CYS A 135 -12.15 -4.45 3.56
CA CYS A 135 -11.11 -4.09 2.60
C CYS A 135 -11.63 -4.13 1.16
N CYS A 136 -10.80 -3.64 0.25
CA CYS A 136 -10.89 -3.88 -1.18
C CYS A 136 -9.72 -4.78 -1.64
N PRO A 137 -9.86 -5.45 -2.80
CA PRO A 137 -8.71 -6.08 -3.45
C PRO A 137 -7.62 -5.05 -3.75
N HIS A 138 -6.37 -5.51 -3.85
CA HIS A 138 -5.27 -4.65 -4.28
C HIS A 138 -5.59 -3.99 -5.64
N GLY A 139 -5.21 -2.73 -5.80
CA GLY A 139 -5.53 -1.91 -6.96
C GLY A 139 -6.96 -1.37 -6.97
N HIS A 140 -7.71 -1.45 -5.86
CA HIS A 140 -9.08 -0.94 -5.80
C HIS A 140 -9.29 -0.06 -4.56
N TYR A 141 -10.21 0.91 -4.66
CA TYR A 141 -10.48 1.89 -3.61
C TYR A 141 -11.96 2.24 -3.47
N GLY A 142 -12.32 2.86 -2.34
CA GLY A 142 -13.64 3.42 -2.11
C GLY A 142 -14.71 2.39 -1.79
N LYS A 143 -15.94 2.87 -1.50
CA LYS A 143 -17.02 2.04 -0.93
C LYS A 143 -17.37 0.81 -1.78
N THR A 144 -17.26 0.98 -3.09
CA THR A 144 -17.58 0.01 -4.14
C THR A 144 -16.36 -0.74 -4.68
N CYS A 145 -15.15 -0.47 -4.15
CA CYS A 145 -13.90 -1.03 -4.65
C CYS A 145 -13.72 -0.79 -6.16
N GLU A 146 -13.70 0.48 -6.56
CA GLU A 146 -13.40 0.89 -7.94
C GLU A 146 -11.91 0.69 -8.25
N LYS A 147 -11.59 0.40 -9.51
CA LYS A 147 -10.20 0.24 -9.96
C LYS A 147 -9.44 1.56 -9.81
N CYS A 148 -8.26 1.49 -9.22
CA CYS A 148 -7.31 2.60 -9.18
C CYS A 148 -6.94 3.09 -10.60
N PRO A 149 -6.63 4.38 -10.77
CA PRO A 149 -6.24 4.92 -12.07
C PRO A 149 -5.05 4.18 -12.68
N GLY A 150 -5.04 3.99 -14.00
CA GLY A 150 -4.04 3.16 -14.71
C GLY A 150 -4.49 1.72 -14.97
N LEU A 151 -5.21 1.09 -14.05
CA LEU A 151 -5.67 -0.31 -14.20
C LEU A 151 -6.75 -0.46 -15.29
N ASN A 152 -7.55 0.57 -15.52
CA ASN A 152 -8.52 0.59 -16.62
C ASN A 152 -7.83 0.60 -18.00
N GLU A 153 -6.57 1.01 -18.06
CA GLU A 153 -5.75 1.07 -19.28
C GLU A 153 -4.82 -0.15 -19.39
N GLY A 154 -5.02 -1.19 -18.57
CA GLY A 154 -4.19 -2.40 -18.56
C GLY A 154 -2.74 -2.16 -18.13
N SER A 155 -2.51 -1.07 -17.38
CA SER A 155 -1.25 -0.68 -16.75
C SER A 155 -1.36 -0.78 -15.23
N ASP A 156 -0.25 -0.65 -14.51
CA ASP A 156 -0.27 -0.66 -13.04
C ASP A 156 -1.01 0.55 -12.46
N ALA A 157 -1.44 0.45 -11.20
CA ALA A 157 -2.02 1.57 -10.48
C ALA A 157 -1.06 2.77 -10.50
N CYS A 158 -1.57 3.95 -10.89
CA CYS A 158 -0.78 5.17 -11.08
C CYS A 158 0.42 4.96 -12.04
N PHE A 159 0.26 4.12 -13.07
CA PHE A 159 1.31 3.74 -14.02
C PHE A 159 2.58 3.16 -13.37
N GLY A 160 2.45 2.65 -12.14
CA GLY A 160 3.58 2.17 -11.35
C GLY A 160 4.56 3.27 -10.94
N LYS A 161 4.14 4.55 -11.00
CA LYS A 161 4.94 5.76 -10.69
C LYS A 161 4.32 6.57 -9.55
N GLY A 162 3.49 5.94 -8.73
CA GLY A 162 2.79 6.59 -7.64
C GLY A 162 1.97 5.61 -6.83
N SER A 163 1.34 6.11 -5.77
CA SER A 163 0.44 5.35 -4.91
C SER A 163 -0.99 5.84 -5.06
N CYS A 164 -1.94 4.92 -5.20
CA CYS A 164 -3.36 5.23 -5.28
C CYS A 164 -3.94 5.51 -3.88
N HIS A 165 -4.58 6.67 -3.71
CA HIS A 165 -5.17 7.06 -2.43
C HIS A 165 -6.40 6.20 -2.10
N GLY A 166 -6.26 5.35 -1.08
CA GLY A 166 -7.29 4.39 -0.69
C GLY A 166 -7.11 3.00 -1.29
N ASP A 167 -5.95 2.69 -1.88
CA ASP A 167 -5.66 1.34 -2.38
C ASP A 167 -5.87 0.27 -1.30
N GLY A 168 -6.63 -0.78 -1.63
CA GLY A 168 -7.03 -1.86 -0.74
C GLY A 168 -8.05 -1.45 0.33
N SER A 169 -8.57 -0.22 0.29
CA SER A 169 -9.48 0.33 1.29
C SER A 169 -10.86 0.59 0.73
N ARG A 170 -11.89 0.43 1.59
CA ARG A 170 -13.25 0.91 1.30
C ARG A 170 -13.43 2.42 1.45
N GLU A 171 -12.36 3.11 1.78
CA GLU A 171 -12.28 4.56 1.89
C GLU A 171 -11.35 5.10 0.79
N GLY A 172 -11.60 6.34 0.40
CA GLY A 172 -10.66 7.13 -0.39
C GLY A 172 -11.13 7.58 -1.75
N SER A 173 -10.25 8.39 -2.35
CA SER A 173 -10.58 9.19 -3.52
C SER A 173 -10.01 8.62 -4.82
N GLY A 174 -9.11 7.63 -4.76
CA GLY A 174 -8.45 7.07 -5.92
C GLY A 174 -7.39 7.97 -6.56
N LYS A 175 -7.21 9.19 -6.08
CA LYS A 175 -6.18 10.11 -6.60
C LYS A 175 -4.78 9.49 -6.45
N CYS A 176 -3.97 9.64 -7.48
CA CYS A 176 -2.58 9.20 -7.43
C CYS A 176 -1.69 10.22 -6.72
N LYS A 177 -0.90 9.73 -5.75
CA LYS A 177 0.24 10.45 -5.18
C LYS A 177 1.50 10.01 -5.91
N CYS A 178 2.02 10.86 -6.78
CA CYS A 178 3.15 10.51 -7.63
C CYS A 178 4.48 10.46 -6.88
N GLU A 179 5.36 9.58 -7.34
CA GLU A 179 6.75 9.51 -6.92
C GLU A 179 7.54 10.72 -7.45
N ALA A 180 8.69 10.98 -6.83
CA ALA A 180 9.54 12.08 -7.23
C ALA A 180 9.95 11.98 -8.72
N GLY A 181 9.69 13.04 -9.48
CA GLY A 181 9.97 13.12 -10.91
C GLY A 181 8.79 12.78 -11.82
N TYR A 182 7.65 12.39 -11.25
CA TYR A 182 6.41 12.12 -11.98
C TYR A 182 5.29 13.07 -11.54
N SER A 183 4.40 13.40 -12.46
CA SER A 183 3.31 14.36 -12.26
C SER A 183 2.05 13.96 -13.04
N GLY A 184 0.94 14.65 -12.73
CA GLY A 184 -0.37 14.43 -13.33
C GLY A 184 -1.22 13.38 -12.60
N ASN A 185 -2.50 13.30 -12.97
CA ASN A 185 -3.50 12.45 -12.28
C ASN A 185 -3.18 10.94 -12.34
N LEU A 186 -2.39 10.52 -13.32
CA LEU A 186 -1.97 9.14 -13.57
C LEU A 186 -0.48 8.91 -13.31
N CYS A 187 0.26 9.93 -12.88
CA CYS A 187 1.73 9.89 -12.75
C CYS A 187 2.48 9.51 -14.04
N ARG A 188 1.91 9.89 -15.19
CA ARG A 188 2.44 9.56 -16.52
C ARG A 188 3.19 10.71 -17.21
N HIS A 189 3.34 11.84 -16.52
CA HIS A 189 4.12 12.98 -17.01
C HIS A 189 5.36 13.14 -16.16
N CYS A 190 6.42 13.68 -16.75
CA CYS A 190 7.60 14.07 -15.97
C CYS A 190 7.32 15.38 -15.23
N ASP A 191 7.83 15.48 -14.01
CA ASP A 191 7.84 16.73 -13.24
C ASP A 191 8.76 17.78 -13.91
N SER A 192 8.64 19.06 -13.55
CA SER A 192 9.33 20.18 -14.20
C SER A 192 10.85 20.03 -14.23
N GLU A 193 11.44 19.40 -13.20
CA GLU A 193 12.88 19.15 -13.08
C GLU A 193 13.35 17.87 -13.80
N TYR A 194 12.45 17.17 -14.49
CA TYR A 194 12.70 15.91 -15.16
C TYR A 194 12.36 16.02 -16.65
N PHE A 195 12.96 15.16 -17.47
CA PHE A 195 12.65 15.01 -18.88
C PHE A 195 12.33 13.54 -19.18
N GLU A 196 11.53 13.32 -20.22
CA GLU A 196 11.15 11.98 -20.65
C GLU A 196 12.34 11.31 -21.36
N GLU A 197 12.79 10.19 -20.81
CA GLU A 197 13.82 9.36 -21.44
C GLU A 197 13.21 8.33 -22.39
N SER A 198 12.14 7.67 -21.94
CA SER A 198 11.44 6.67 -22.75
C SER A 198 9.98 6.57 -22.35
N ARG A 199 9.15 6.18 -23.33
CA ARG A 199 7.71 6.02 -23.17
C ARG A 199 7.22 4.81 -23.95
N THR A 200 6.35 4.06 -23.30
CA THR A 200 5.54 3.01 -23.92
C THR A 200 4.07 3.29 -23.67
N GLU A 201 3.20 2.42 -24.19
CA GLU A 201 1.77 2.47 -23.88
C GLU A 201 1.51 2.35 -22.37
N LYS A 202 2.30 1.54 -21.67
CA LYS A 202 2.07 1.17 -20.26
C LYS A 202 3.04 1.79 -19.26
N SER A 203 4.09 2.47 -19.72
CA SER A 203 5.11 3.02 -18.84
C SER A 203 5.73 4.31 -19.38
N VAL A 204 6.23 5.13 -18.45
CA VAL A 204 7.05 6.32 -18.74
C VAL A 204 8.26 6.32 -17.82
N VAL A 205 9.42 6.72 -18.34
CA VAL A 205 10.65 6.86 -17.57
C VAL A 205 11.10 8.31 -17.62
N CYS A 206 11.22 8.92 -16.45
CA CYS A 206 11.64 10.32 -16.30
C CYS A 206 13.03 10.39 -15.68
N LYS A 207 13.93 11.13 -16.33
CA LYS A 207 15.29 11.41 -15.84
C LYS A 207 15.43 12.85 -15.38
N ARG A 208 16.16 13.06 -14.29
CA ARG A 208 16.41 14.41 -13.76
C ARG A 208 17.26 15.20 -14.76
N LYS A 209 16.89 16.45 -15.00
CA LYS A 209 17.72 17.39 -15.76
C LYS A 209 19.01 17.62 -14.97
N THR A 210 20.17 17.33 -15.54
CA THR A 210 21.45 17.72 -14.94
C THR A 210 21.48 19.24 -14.90
N LYS A 211 21.70 19.84 -13.73
CA LYS A 211 22.06 21.26 -13.67
C LYS A 211 23.32 21.41 -14.53
N PHE A 212 23.22 22.18 -15.60
CA PHE A 212 24.40 22.57 -16.38
C PHE A 212 25.33 23.28 -15.40
N ASP A 213 26.43 22.64 -15.04
CA ASP A 213 27.45 23.24 -14.20
C ASP A 213 28.17 24.31 -15.03
N THR A 214 27.70 25.55 -14.92
CA THR A 214 28.33 26.71 -15.55
C THR A 214 29.72 27.02 -14.99
N SER A 215 30.23 26.27 -14.00
CA SER A 215 31.56 26.51 -13.42
C SER A 215 32.74 25.90 -14.19
N ARG A 216 32.50 25.10 -15.25
CA ARG A 216 33.58 24.47 -16.05
C ARG A 216 33.91 25.10 -17.40
N HIS A 217 33.33 26.23 -17.76
CA HIS A 217 33.70 26.97 -18.98
C HIS A 217 34.27 28.35 -18.66
N ARG A 218 35.43 28.40 -17.98
CA ARG A 218 36.36 29.52 -18.19
C ARG A 218 37.00 29.31 -19.55
N VAL A 219 36.41 29.89 -20.60
CA VAL A 219 37.12 30.10 -21.86
C VAL A 219 38.29 31.03 -21.55
N ARG A 220 39.49 30.48 -21.47
CA ARG A 220 40.72 31.25 -21.31
C ARG A 220 41.06 31.80 -22.70
N ILE A 221 40.56 33.01 -23.00
CA ILE A 221 40.99 33.76 -24.18
C ILE A 221 42.42 34.23 -23.88
N THR A 222 43.40 33.44 -24.31
CA THR A 222 44.77 33.93 -24.43
C THR A 222 44.85 34.73 -25.71
N LEU A 223 44.89 36.06 -25.61
CA LEU A 223 45.31 36.92 -26.70
C LEU A 223 46.79 36.64 -26.97
N VAL A 224 47.08 35.74 -27.91
CA VAL A 224 48.37 35.69 -28.57
C VAL A 224 48.24 36.52 -29.83
N GLY A 225 49.09 37.53 -29.96
CA GLY A 225 49.08 38.46 -31.07
C GLY A 225 49.15 37.76 -32.43
N VAL A 226 48.38 38.30 -33.36
CA VAL A 226 48.55 38.27 -34.82
C VAL A 226 48.93 36.90 -35.42
N ALA A 227 47.92 36.07 -35.73
CA ALA A 227 47.85 35.31 -36.99
C ALA A 227 46.48 34.61 -37.10
N MET A 228 45.93 34.61 -38.31
CA MET A 228 44.65 33.99 -38.69
C MET A 228 44.53 32.53 -38.23
N VAL A 229 43.42 32.18 -37.58
CA VAL A 229 42.96 30.78 -37.51
C VAL A 229 41.52 30.72 -38.00
N THR A 230 41.35 30.06 -39.14
CA THR A 230 40.08 29.72 -39.76
C THR A 230 39.24 28.84 -38.86
N VAL A 231 37.94 29.17 -38.72
CA VAL A 231 36.93 28.32 -38.08
C VAL A 231 36.60 27.17 -39.04
N SER A 232 36.96 25.94 -38.68
CA SER A 232 36.35 24.74 -39.29
C SER A 232 35.31 24.20 -38.33
N LYS A 233 34.04 24.29 -38.74
CA LYS A 233 32.91 23.54 -38.17
C LYS A 233 32.90 22.20 -38.89
N ASP A 234 33.01 21.10 -38.16
CA ASP A 234 32.62 19.81 -38.69
C ASP A 234 31.33 19.33 -38.01
N LEU A 235 30.48 18.79 -38.88
CA LEU A 235 29.12 18.31 -38.70
C LEU A 235 29.06 17.06 -37.81
#